data_AF-A0A517MLD8-F1
#
_entry.id   AF-A0A517MLD8-F1
#
_cell.length_a   1.000
_cell.length_b   1.000
_cell.length_c   1.000
_cell.angle_alpha   90.00
_cell.angle_beta   90.00
_cell.angle_gamma   90.00
#
_symmetry.space_group_name_H-M   'P 1'
#
loop_
_entity.id
_entity.type
_entity.pdbx_description
1 polymer ?
#
loop_
_entity_poly.entity_id
_entity_poly.type
_entity_poly.pdbx_seq_one_letter_code
_entity_poly.pdbx_strand_id
1 'polypeptide(L)'
;MVDLDLSALSAPVEALRGDVTEAYKRLDARWEEVAEQLKKLPIPCTIGFKYGENPNDPEDYDRLEWRKWRGEKAICLASYRWERDPYGEWGTSCSVKLYDEWSAEQRLKMLEHVPGLFESAVDQVREFIKKTQV
;
A
#
# COMPACT_ATOMS: atom_id res chain seq x y z
N MET A 1 26.97 18.75 -36.05
CA MET A 1 26.06 18.59 -34.89
C MET A 1 24.67 18.43 -35.47
N VAL A 2 23.99 17.34 -35.18
CA VAL A 2 22.57 17.17 -35.56
C VAL A 2 21.77 17.99 -34.54
N ASP A 3 21.08 19.02 -35.00
CA ASP A 3 20.06 19.72 -34.20
C ASP A 3 18.91 18.73 -34.01
N LEU A 4 18.94 18.01 -32.89
CA LEU A 4 17.84 17.14 -32.47
C LEU A 4 16.78 18.03 -31.84
N ASP A 5 15.67 18.20 -32.55
CA ASP A 5 14.50 18.91 -32.03
C ASP A 5 13.84 18.07 -30.92
N LEU A 6 14.22 18.37 -29.68
CA LEU A 6 13.68 17.73 -28.48
C LEU A 6 12.19 18.02 -28.28
N SER A 7 11.64 19.07 -28.91
CA SER A 7 10.23 19.42 -28.77
C SER A 7 9.34 18.41 -29.50
N ALA A 8 9.74 17.97 -30.70
CA ALA A 8 9.05 16.93 -31.47
C ALA A 8 9.05 15.57 -30.75
N LEU A 9 10.09 15.30 -29.94
CA LEU A 9 10.17 14.09 -29.11
C LEU A 9 9.28 14.15 -27.87
N SER A 10 9.02 15.35 -27.33
CA SER A 10 8.15 15.56 -26.16
C SER A 10 6.65 15.66 -26.50
N ALA A 11 6.30 16.07 -27.72
CA ALA A 11 4.91 16.29 -28.13
C ALA A 11 3.97 15.07 -27.93
N PRO A 12 4.39 13.82 -28.21
CA PRO A 12 3.56 12.65 -27.94
C PRO A 12 3.31 12.41 -26.45
N VAL A 13 4.28 12.74 -25.59
CA VAL A 13 4.15 12.61 -24.13
C VAL A 13 3.22 13.68 -23.58
N GLU A 14 3.34 14.92 -24.07
CA GLU A 14 2.44 16.01 -23.69
C GLU A 14 1.00 15.77 -24.12
N ALA A 15 0.79 15.20 -25.31
CA ALA A 15 -0.53 14.83 -25.80
C ALA A 15 -1.23 13.80 -24.89
N LEU A 16 -0.47 12.88 -24.28
CA LEU A 16 -0.99 11.84 -23.38
C LEU A 16 -1.11 12.32 -21.92
N ARG A 17 -0.54 13.48 -21.56
CA ARG A 17 -0.51 13.99 -20.18
C ARG A 17 -1.90 14.13 -19.58
N GLY A 18 -2.88 14.57 -20.38
CA GLY A 18 -4.27 14.71 -19.96
C GLY A 18 -4.88 13.37 -19.55
N ASP A 19 -4.82 12.38 -20.44
CA ASP A 19 -5.36 11.04 -20.22
C ASP A 19 -4.71 10.34 -19.03
N VAL A 20 -3.39 10.48 -18.89
CA VAL A 20 -2.61 9.95 -17.77
C VAL A 20 -3.04 10.60 -16.45
N THR A 21 -3.21 11.92 -16.43
CA THR A 21 -3.70 12.64 -15.24
C THR A 21 -5.10 12.18 -14.83
N GLU A 22 -5.99 11.99 -15.79
CA GLU A 22 -7.35 11.55 -15.54
C GLU A 22 -7.43 10.10 -15.07
N ALA A 23 -6.53 9.24 -15.55
CA ALA A 23 -6.36 7.89 -15.03
C ALA A 23 -5.94 7.90 -13.55
N TYR A 24 -4.99 8.76 -13.16
CA TYR A 24 -4.58 8.87 -11.75
C TYR A 24 -5.69 9.39 -10.84
N LYS A 25 -6.45 10.40 -11.27
CA LYS A 25 -7.62 10.87 -10.50
C LYS A 25 -8.63 9.75 -10.25
N ARG A 26 -8.89 8.90 -11.25
CA ARG A 26 -9.78 7.75 -11.11
C ARG A 26 -9.24 6.69 -10.14
N LEU A 27 -7.92 6.50 -10.11
CA LEU A 27 -7.26 5.59 -9.16
C LEU A 27 -7.36 6.11 -7.73
N ASP A 28 -7.13 7.41 -7.52
CA ASP A 28 -7.20 8.02 -6.20
C ASP A 28 -8.63 7.96 -5.64
N ALA A 29 -9.63 8.26 -6.46
CA ALA A 29 -11.04 8.11 -6.07
C ALA A 29 -11.39 6.67 -5.64
N ARG A 30 -10.87 5.65 -6.33
CA ARG A 30 -11.09 4.23 -5.94
C ARG A 30 -10.44 3.90 -4.60
N TRP A 31 -9.24 4.40 -4.34
CA TRP A 31 -8.59 4.20 -3.05
C TRP A 31 -9.32 4.90 -1.91
N GLU A 32 -9.86 6.10 -2.15
CA GLU A 32 -10.73 6.80 -1.19
C GLU A 32 -12.01 6.02 -0.88
N GLU A 33 -12.65 5.43 -1.89
CA GLU A 33 -13.82 4.56 -1.68
C GLU A 33 -13.49 3.35 -0.80
N VAL A 34 -12.37 2.67 -1.08
CA VAL A 34 -11.86 1.55 -0.27
C VAL A 34 -11.61 2.00 1.17
N ALA A 35 -10.97 3.15 1.30
CA ALA A 35 -10.65 3.76 2.58
C ALA A 35 -11.89 4.00 3.45
N GLU A 36 -12.93 4.58 2.86
CA GLU A 36 -14.18 4.84 3.56
C GLU A 36 -14.89 3.56 4.00
N GLN A 37 -14.82 2.47 3.22
CA GLN A 37 -15.39 1.19 3.65
C GLN A 37 -14.62 0.60 4.84
N LEU A 38 -13.28 0.64 4.83
CA LEU A 38 -12.46 0.12 5.93
C LEU A 38 -12.55 0.98 7.20
N LYS A 39 -12.77 2.30 7.09
CA LYS A 39 -13.01 3.18 8.25
C LYS A 39 -14.27 2.79 9.04
N LYS A 40 -15.33 2.35 8.35
CA LYS A 40 -16.60 1.92 8.96
C LYS A 40 -16.47 0.63 9.77
N LEU A 41 -15.46 -0.19 9.47
CA LEU A 41 -15.24 -1.43 10.22
C LEU A 41 -14.73 -1.10 11.64
N PRO A 42 -15.34 -1.67 12.70
CA PRO A 42 -14.94 -1.44 14.08
C PRO A 42 -13.68 -2.25 14.44
N ILE A 43 -12.69 -2.25 13.54
CA ILE A 43 -11.44 -2.98 13.72
C ILE A 43 -10.45 -2.02 14.40
N PRO A 44 -10.04 -2.30 15.67
CA PRO A 44 -9.13 -1.45 16.43
C PRO A 44 -7.65 -1.67 16.07
N CYS A 45 -7.35 -2.65 15.22
CA CYS A 45 -5.99 -3.10 14.91
C CYS A 45 -5.58 -2.83 13.46
N THR A 46 -4.29 -2.99 13.18
CA THR A 46 -3.74 -2.97 11.83
C THR A 46 -4.29 -4.14 11.04
N ILE A 47 -4.98 -3.83 9.94
CA ILE A 47 -5.38 -4.82 8.94
C ILE A 47 -4.27 -4.83 7.90
N GLY A 48 -3.85 -6.00 7.44
CA GLY A 48 -2.88 -6.02 6.36
C GLY A 48 -2.84 -7.32 5.60
N PHE A 49 -2.65 -7.21 4.30
CA PHE A 49 -2.52 -8.31 3.37
C PHE A 49 -1.07 -8.43 2.93
N LYS A 50 -0.48 -9.63 3.08
CA LYS A 50 0.88 -9.92 2.62
C LYS A 50 0.85 -10.18 1.12
N TYR A 51 1.53 -9.34 0.34
CA TYR A 51 1.57 -9.44 -1.12
C TYR A 51 2.96 -9.81 -1.66
N GLY A 52 4.00 -9.70 -0.83
CA GLY A 52 5.38 -9.98 -1.20
C GLY A 52 6.09 -10.74 -0.11
N GLU A 53 6.96 -11.66 -0.51
CA GLU A 53 7.86 -12.41 0.35
C GLU A 53 9.21 -12.53 -0.35
N ASN A 54 10.30 -12.32 0.37
CA ASN A 54 11.61 -12.60 -0.17
C ASN A 54 11.80 -14.12 -0.24
N PRO A 55 11.96 -14.72 -1.43
CA PRO A 55 12.07 -16.17 -1.56
C PRO A 55 13.33 -16.74 -0.89
N ASN A 56 14.35 -15.92 -0.65
CA ASN A 56 15.57 -16.32 0.05
C ASN A 56 15.48 -16.13 1.57
N ASP A 57 14.62 -15.21 2.02
CA ASP A 57 14.42 -14.87 3.43
C ASP A 57 12.91 -14.75 3.71
N PRO A 58 12.20 -15.86 3.97
CA PRO A 58 10.74 -15.88 4.18
C PRO A 58 10.22 -14.96 5.30
N GLU A 59 11.11 -14.66 6.25
CA GLU A 59 10.87 -13.75 7.37
C GLU A 59 10.75 -12.28 6.90
N ASP A 60 11.28 -11.97 5.72
CA ASP A 60 11.15 -10.69 5.05
C ASP A 60 9.92 -10.70 4.14
N TYR A 61 8.97 -9.81 4.43
CA TYR A 61 7.74 -9.72 3.68
C TYR A 61 7.21 -8.30 3.57
N ASP A 62 6.40 -8.08 2.54
CA ASP A 62 5.76 -6.80 2.28
C ASP A 62 4.24 -6.94 2.43
N ARG A 63 3.63 -5.94 3.06
CA ARG A 63 2.19 -5.86 3.31
C ARG A 63 1.60 -4.57 2.79
N LEU A 64 0.41 -4.70 2.25
CA LEU A 64 -0.53 -3.60 2.09
C LEU A 64 -1.30 -3.51 3.40
N GLU A 65 -1.18 -2.40 4.13
CA GLU A 65 -1.77 -2.25 5.45
C GLU A 65 -2.72 -1.07 5.54
N TRP A 66 -3.72 -1.24 6.40
CA TRP A 66 -4.55 -0.21 6.96
C TRP A 66 -4.20 -0.07 8.45
N ARG A 67 -3.49 0.98 8.83
CA ARG A 67 -3.03 1.18 10.21
C ARG A 67 -3.29 2.58 10.73
N LYS A 68 -3.22 2.74 12.06
CA LYS A 68 -3.26 4.06 12.69
C LYS A 68 -1.89 4.73 12.55
N TRP A 69 -1.85 5.88 11.91
CA TRP A 69 -0.69 6.73 11.73
C TRP A 69 -1.00 8.15 12.23
N ARG A 70 -0.24 8.65 13.21
CA ARG A 70 -0.43 9.99 13.80
C ARG A 70 -1.86 10.32 14.26
N GLY A 71 -2.61 9.31 14.72
CA GLY A 71 -3.98 9.49 15.18
C GLY A 71 -5.04 9.15 14.14
N GLU A 72 -4.67 9.09 12.86
CA GLU A 72 -5.59 8.86 11.75
C GLU A 72 -5.38 7.49 11.11
N LYS A 73 -6.43 6.96 10.50
CA LYS A 73 -6.38 5.69 9.76
C LYS A 73 -5.81 5.95 8.37
N ALA A 74 -4.71 5.29 8.01
CA ALA A 74 -4.01 5.47 6.75
C ALA A 74 -3.70 4.15 6.06
N ILE A 75 -3.69 4.18 4.72
CA ILE A 75 -3.16 3.10 3.87
C ILE A 75 -1.66 3.28 3.76
N CYS A 76 -0.92 2.18 3.91
CA CYS A 76 0.52 2.18 3.73
C CYS A 76 1.04 0.86 3.15
N LEU A 77 2.21 0.94 2.53
CA LEU A 77 3.05 -0.23 2.29
C LEU A 77 3.95 -0.37 3.50
N ALA A 78 3.98 -1.58 4.06
CA ALA A 78 4.85 -1.92 5.17
C ALA A 78 5.80 -3.04 4.73
N SER A 79 7.09 -2.80 4.82
CA SER A 79 8.13 -3.80 4.58
C SER A 79 8.71 -4.23 5.93
N TYR A 80 8.54 -5.51 6.23
CA TYR A 80 9.07 -6.16 7.42
C TYR A 80 10.36 -6.87 7.04
N ARG A 81 11.41 -6.62 7.81
CA ARG A 81 12.74 -7.21 7.60
C ARG A 81 13.24 -7.81 8.88
N TRP A 82 13.79 -9.01 8.83
CA TRP A 82 14.48 -9.66 9.94
C TRP A 82 15.93 -9.23 9.95
N GLU A 83 16.31 -8.43 10.94
CA GLU A 83 17.66 -7.89 10.99
C GLU A 83 18.20 -7.81 12.42
N ARG A 84 19.51 -7.68 12.51
CA ARG A 84 20.23 -7.57 13.77
C ARG A 84 20.39 -6.10 14.12
N ASP A 85 19.96 -5.72 15.31
CA ASP A 85 20.08 -4.36 15.79
C ASP A 85 21.56 -3.98 16.08
N PRO A 86 21.87 -2.70 16.33
CA PRO A 86 23.23 -2.25 16.63
C PRO A 86 23.85 -2.87 17.88
N TYR A 87 23.05 -3.49 18.75
CA TYR A 87 23.47 -4.13 19.99
C TYR A 87 23.64 -5.65 19.82
N GLY A 88 23.33 -6.19 18.64
CA GLY A 88 23.50 -7.60 18.31
C GLY A 88 22.28 -8.46 18.64
N GLU A 89 21.12 -7.88 18.95
CA GLU A 89 19.86 -8.58 19.15
C GLU A 89 19.10 -8.73 17.83
N TRP A 90 18.47 -9.89 17.62
CA TRP A 90 17.65 -10.14 16.44
C TRP A 90 16.24 -9.60 16.65
N GLY A 91 15.72 -8.88 15.66
CA GLY A 91 14.37 -8.37 15.69
C GLY A 91 13.80 -8.10 14.30
N THR A 92 12.53 -7.77 14.26
CA THR A 92 11.86 -7.35 13.02
C THR A 92 11.86 -5.84 12.95
N SER A 93 12.51 -5.27 11.93
CA SER A 93 12.30 -3.87 11.58
C SER A 93 11.13 -3.72 10.63
N CYS A 94 10.48 -2.57 10.69
CA CYS A 94 9.32 -2.25 9.87
C CYS A 94 9.51 -0.86 9.27
N SER A 95 9.60 -0.79 7.95
CA SER A 95 9.56 0.47 7.21
C SER A 95 8.16 0.66 6.64
N VAL A 96 7.64 1.89 6.74
CA VAL A 96 6.27 2.23 6.36
C VAL A 96 6.30 3.39 5.36
N LYS A 97 5.61 3.23 4.24
CA LYS A 97 5.42 4.26 3.22
C LYS A 97 3.94 4.59 3.06
N LEU A 98 3.55 5.82 3.34
CA LEU A 98 2.17 6.26 3.27
C LEU A 98 1.71 6.40 1.82
N TYR A 99 0.41 6.22 1.59
CA TYR A 99 -0.22 6.33 0.27
C TYR A 99 0.15 7.62 -0.50
N ASP A 100 0.24 8.76 0.20
CA ASP A 100 0.61 10.05 -0.40
C ASP A 100 2.03 10.06 -0.97
N GLU A 101 2.90 9.17 -0.50
CA GLU A 101 4.29 9.04 -0.94
C GLU A 101 4.44 8.03 -2.09
N TRP A 102 3.38 7.29 -2.44
CA TRP A 102 3.46 6.24 -3.45
C TRP A 102 3.62 6.79 -4.84
N SER A 103 4.40 6.10 -5.67
CA SER A 103 4.40 6.35 -7.10
C SER A 103 3.08 5.87 -7.73
N ALA A 104 2.80 6.37 -8.92
CA ALA A 104 1.71 5.94 -9.77
C ALA A 104 1.66 4.41 -9.97
N GLU A 105 2.80 3.81 -10.28
CA GLU A 105 2.95 2.38 -10.54
C GLU A 105 2.70 1.57 -9.26
N GLN A 106 3.17 2.07 -8.12
CA GLN A 106 2.87 1.48 -6.82
C GLN A 106 1.36 1.48 -6.57
N ARG A 107 0.68 2.61 -6.77
CA ARG A 107 -0.78 2.70 -6.61
C ARG A 107 -1.53 1.72 -7.51
N LEU A 108 -1.13 1.61 -8.78
CA LEU A 108 -1.76 0.70 -9.74
C LEU A 108 -1.56 -0.77 -9.34
N LYS A 109 -0.32 -1.17 -9.07
CA LYS A 109 0.01 -2.54 -8.67
C LYS A 109 -0.73 -2.95 -7.40
N MET A 110 -0.84 -2.05 -6.43
CA MET A 110 -1.46 -2.35 -5.15
C MET A 110 -2.99 -2.51 -5.23
N LEU A 111 -3.64 -2.01 -6.29
CA LEU A 111 -5.07 -2.26 -6.49
C LEU A 111 -5.40 -3.74 -6.66
N GLU A 112 -4.48 -4.53 -7.22
CA GLU A 112 -4.64 -5.98 -7.37
C GLU A 112 -4.74 -6.70 -6.01
N HIS A 113 -4.25 -6.07 -4.95
CA HIS A 113 -4.20 -6.63 -3.60
C HIS A 113 -5.30 -6.08 -2.68
N VAL A 114 -6.10 -5.12 -3.15
CA VAL A 114 -7.25 -4.56 -2.39
C VAL A 114 -8.25 -5.65 -1.98
N PRO A 115 -8.64 -6.61 -2.85
CA PRO A 115 -9.56 -7.68 -2.43
C PRO A 115 -9.02 -8.47 -1.23
N GLY A 116 -7.73 -8.83 -1.25
CA GLY A 116 -7.08 -9.54 -0.15
C GLY A 116 -7.02 -8.71 1.14
N LEU A 117 -6.92 -7.38 1.04
CA LEU A 117 -7.01 -6.48 2.19
C LEU A 117 -8.41 -6.53 2.84
N PHE A 118 -9.48 -6.56 2.04
CA PHE A 118 -10.85 -6.71 2.55
C PHE A 118 -11.10 -8.09 3.16
N GLU A 119 -10.60 -9.15 2.54
CA GLU A 119 -10.68 -10.51 3.11
C GLU A 119 -9.98 -10.57 4.47
N SER A 120 -8.77 -9.99 4.57
CA SER A 120 -8.02 -9.88 5.82
C SER A 120 -8.80 -9.08 6.88
N ALA A 121 -9.50 -8.01 6.48
CA ALA A 121 -10.35 -7.23 7.38
C ALA A 121 -11.51 -8.07 7.93
N VAL A 122 -12.20 -8.81 7.05
CA VAL A 122 -13.31 -9.70 7.42
C VAL A 122 -12.85 -10.77 8.40
N ASP A 123 -11.70 -11.40 8.15
CA ASP A 123 -11.18 -12.45 9.02
C ASP A 123 -10.77 -11.91 10.39
N GLN A 124 -10.13 -10.74 10.46
CA GLN A 124 -9.85 -10.08 11.73
C GLN A 124 -11.11 -9.73 12.51
N VAL A 125 -12.18 -9.27 11.85
CA VAL A 125 -13.48 -9.03 12.51
C VAL A 125 -14.07 -10.32 13.04
N ARG A 126 -14.05 -11.40 12.24
CA ARG A 126 -14.54 -12.72 12.66
C ARG A 126 -13.79 -13.25 13.86
N GLU A 127 -12.46 -13.15 13.86
CA GLU A 127 -11.63 -13.53 15.01
C GLU A 127 -11.93 -12.69 16.24
N PHE A 128 -12.07 -11.38 16.08
CA PHE A 128 -12.42 -10.49 17.18
C PHE A 128 -13.75 -10.90 17.81
N ILE A 129 -14.81 -11.05 16.99
CA ILE A 129 -16.14 -11.49 17.45
C ILE A 129 -16.03 -12.80 18.24
N LYS A 130 -15.33 -13.81 17.70
CA LYS A 130 -15.11 -15.10 18.38
C LYS A 130 -14.43 -14.94 19.74
N LYS A 131 -13.43 -14.06 19.85
CA LYS A 131 -12.69 -13.81 21.11
C LYS A 131 -13.52 -13.06 22.15
N THR A 132 -14.45 -12.20 21.73
CA THR A 132 -15.35 -11.44 22.62
C THR A 132 -16.64 -12.16 23.01
N GLN A 133 -16.94 -13.33 22.43
CA GLN A 133 -18.09 -14.16 22.83
C GLN A 133 -17.82 -15.02 24.08
N VAL A 134 -16.79 -14.69 24.86
CA VAL A 134 -16.41 -15.36 26.12
C VAL A 134 -16.99 -14.61 27.31
#